data_AF-A0A2H9M6S3-F1
#
_entry.id   AF-A0A2H9M6S3-F1
#
_cell.length_a   1.000
_cell.length_b   1.000
_cell.length_c   1.000
_cell.angle_alpha   90.00
_cell.angle_beta   90.00
_cell.angle_gamma   90.00
#
_symmetry.space_group_name_H-M   'P 1'
#
loop_
_entity.id
_entity.type
_entity.pdbx_description
1 polymer ?
#
loop_
_entity_poly.entity_id
_entity_poly.type
_entity_poly.pdbx_seq_one_letter_code
_entity_poly.pdbx_strand_id
1 'polypeptide(L)'
;MVRCSSSNCSFVKRENGKTEKFKGYSQIEDKDICKSIDELVLVLKLANSGVILLVECNNIPLRNEIIKTLNERINFKFYTIVLDEKNKNLPARMYMDFESKKIDEKTVVLVEGIENALPEIIGYLNWSREIFLKLKLRTIIFCPIYIMDEIIKSAPDFYRFANRITIKEKNEFVEGTKMQMRSFVSDIYYDNENELKDRIKIQEHLLSNAEDDYKVADISLNLGKMYLKICNYDKSIMYFKNSKNLYEKLNDKKGILMSIMGVGLVHNGLCDFKKAIVFLENSLKIAKEIGDKAGESKCYTNLGNAYQSLGDFRKAIEFPENSLK
;
A
#
# COMPACT_ATOMS: atom_id res chain seq x y z
N MET A 1 23.05 -17.23 -8.18
CA MET A 1 24.02 -16.14 -7.96
C MET A 1 24.38 -15.60 -9.34
N VAL A 2 23.88 -14.43 -9.74
CA VAL A 2 24.20 -13.81 -11.04
C VAL A 2 24.68 -12.40 -10.76
N ARG A 3 25.97 -12.15 -10.99
CA ARG A 3 26.55 -10.80 -11.12
C ARG A 3 26.16 -10.28 -12.51
N CYS A 4 25.42 -9.17 -12.64
CA CYS A 4 25.35 -8.40 -13.91
C CYS A 4 26.25 -7.18 -13.75
N SER A 5 27.39 -7.20 -14.43
CA SER A 5 28.22 -6.03 -14.73
C SER A 5 27.74 -5.40 -16.03
N SER A 6 27.80 -4.06 -16.11
CA SER A 6 27.72 -3.22 -17.32
C SER A 6 26.42 -3.27 -18.14
N SER A 7 25.65 -2.19 -18.04
CA SER A 7 25.02 -1.36 -19.11
C SER A 7 24.36 -1.98 -20.37
N ASN A 8 24.20 -3.29 -20.51
CA ASN A 8 23.49 -3.92 -21.65
C ASN A 8 22.86 -5.27 -21.25
N CYS A 9 22.10 -5.31 -20.14
CA CYS A 9 21.42 -6.53 -19.71
C CYS A 9 20.16 -6.74 -20.59
N SER A 10 20.29 -7.42 -21.75
CA SER A 10 19.18 -7.92 -22.56
C SER A 10 18.72 -9.27 -22.01
N PHE A 11 17.50 -9.35 -21.49
CA PHE A 11 16.90 -10.63 -21.08
C PHE A 11 16.60 -11.46 -22.33
N VAL A 12 17.33 -12.56 -22.50
CA VAL A 12 17.14 -13.53 -23.59
C VAL A 12 16.27 -14.67 -23.08
N LYS A 13 15.09 -14.84 -23.65
CA LYS A 13 14.33 -16.10 -23.54
C LYS A 13 15.07 -17.18 -24.34
N ARG A 14 15.39 -18.32 -23.72
CA ARG A 14 15.80 -19.53 -24.44
C ARG A 14 14.67 -20.55 -24.34
N GLU A 15 13.79 -20.56 -25.32
CA GLU A 15 12.97 -21.72 -25.65
C GLU A 15 13.24 -22.09 -27.12
N ASN A 16 13.56 -23.36 -27.35
CA ASN A 16 13.69 -23.96 -28.69
C ASN A 16 14.66 -23.26 -29.67
N GLY A 17 15.81 -22.78 -29.17
CA GLY A 17 16.91 -22.33 -30.03
C GLY A 17 16.65 -21.04 -30.83
N LYS A 18 15.55 -20.31 -30.57
CA LYS A 18 15.29 -19.00 -31.17
C LYS A 18 15.47 -17.90 -30.13
N THR A 19 16.45 -17.04 -30.37
CA THR A 19 16.69 -15.80 -29.63
C THR A 19 15.64 -14.77 -30.04
N GLU A 20 14.58 -14.59 -29.26
CA GLU A 20 13.73 -13.41 -29.38
C GLU A 20 14.34 -12.26 -28.59
N LYS A 21 14.84 -11.25 -29.31
CA LYS A 21 15.11 -9.93 -28.73
C LYS A 21 13.75 -9.29 -28.46
N PHE A 22 13.44 -9.01 -27.19
CA PHE A 22 12.31 -8.16 -26.86
C PHE A 22 12.47 -6.81 -27.58
N LYS A 23 11.62 -6.54 -28.58
CA LYS A 23 11.49 -5.21 -29.18
C LYS A 23 10.88 -4.32 -28.09
N GLY A 24 11.50 -3.17 -27.82
CA GLY A 24 10.92 -2.16 -26.92
C GLY A 24 9.49 -1.82 -27.35
N TYR A 25 8.62 -1.52 -26.40
CA TYR A 25 7.25 -1.07 -26.72
C TYR A 25 7.37 0.29 -27.41
N SER A 26 7.23 0.38 -28.73
CA SER A 26 7.17 1.68 -29.39
C SER A 26 5.89 2.45 -29.02
N GLN A 27 4.82 1.72 -28.66
CA GLN A 27 3.57 2.19 -28.08
C GLN A 27 3.01 1.08 -27.17
N ILE A 28 2.47 1.43 -26.00
CA ILE A 28 1.78 0.48 -25.10
C ILE A 28 0.36 0.28 -25.64
N GLU A 29 0.13 -0.84 -26.32
CA GLU A 29 -1.19 -1.23 -26.85
C GLU A 29 -1.90 -2.28 -25.99
N ASP A 30 -1.18 -2.87 -25.02
CA ASP A 30 -1.77 -3.87 -24.14
C ASP A 30 -2.83 -3.24 -23.23
N LYS A 31 -4.06 -3.75 -23.33
CA LYS A 31 -5.23 -3.22 -22.61
C LYS A 31 -5.05 -3.25 -21.09
N ASP A 32 -4.39 -4.27 -20.54
CA ASP A 32 -4.24 -4.42 -19.08
C ASP A 32 -3.13 -3.50 -18.55
N ILE A 33 -2.06 -3.30 -19.34
CA ILE A 33 -1.04 -2.30 -19.04
C ILE A 33 -1.64 -0.89 -19.15
N CYS A 34 -2.41 -0.60 -20.20
CA CYS A 34 -3.11 0.68 -20.37
C CYS A 34 -4.03 1.00 -19.19
N LYS A 35 -4.82 0.03 -18.72
CA LYS A 35 -5.64 0.20 -17.49
C LYS A 35 -4.79 0.54 -16.27
N SER A 36 -3.65 -0.12 -16.10
CA SER A 36 -2.73 0.13 -14.98
C SER A 36 -2.12 1.54 -15.07
N ILE A 37 -1.85 2.03 -16.29
CA ILE A 37 -1.39 3.40 -16.54
C ILE A 37 -2.51 4.42 -16.28
N ASP A 38 -3.74 4.13 -16.68
CA ASP A 38 -4.89 5.00 -16.40
C ASP A 38 -5.14 5.12 -14.89
N GLU A 39 -4.97 4.03 -14.14
CA GLU A 39 -4.97 4.01 -12.66
C GLU A 39 -3.89 4.96 -12.11
N LEU A 40 -2.64 4.87 -12.62
CA LEU A 40 -1.56 5.79 -12.23
C LEU A 40 -1.88 7.25 -12.53
N VAL A 41 -2.29 7.56 -13.76
CA VAL A 41 -2.64 8.92 -14.20
C VAL A 41 -3.70 9.52 -13.30
N LEU A 42 -4.73 8.74 -12.97
CA LEU A 42 -5.81 9.24 -12.15
C LEU A 42 -5.36 9.49 -10.71
N VAL A 43 -4.62 8.57 -10.10
CA VAL A 43 -4.13 8.78 -8.72
C VAL A 43 -3.27 10.03 -8.63
N LEU A 44 -2.41 10.27 -9.62
CA LEU A 44 -1.62 11.50 -9.72
C LEU A 44 -2.51 12.74 -9.88
N LYS A 45 -3.63 12.66 -10.61
CA LYS A 45 -4.57 13.80 -10.78
C LYS A 45 -5.43 14.06 -9.54
N LEU A 46 -5.84 13.03 -8.82
CA LEU A 46 -6.76 13.14 -7.68
C LEU A 46 -6.07 13.58 -6.39
N ALA A 47 -4.78 13.25 -6.21
CA ALA A 47 -4.03 13.63 -5.02
C ALA A 47 -3.82 15.16 -4.99
N ASN A 48 -4.47 15.88 -4.07
CA ASN A 48 -4.21 17.31 -3.83
C ASN A 48 -3.15 17.52 -2.75
N SER A 49 -2.90 16.50 -1.92
CA SER A 49 -1.74 16.38 -1.04
C SER A 49 -0.64 15.53 -1.69
N GLY A 50 0.56 15.54 -1.12
CA GLY A 50 1.64 14.66 -1.56
C GLY A 50 1.20 13.20 -1.54
N VAL A 51 1.54 12.45 -2.58
CA VAL A 51 1.18 11.03 -2.72
C VAL A 51 2.44 10.25 -3.04
N ILE A 52 2.57 9.09 -2.41
CA ILE A 52 3.66 8.16 -2.65
C ILE A 52 3.06 6.92 -3.30
N LEU A 53 3.56 6.56 -4.48
CA LEU A 53 3.15 5.40 -5.26
C LEU A 53 4.31 4.41 -5.35
N LEU A 54 4.11 3.23 -4.76
CA LEU A 54 4.95 2.06 -5.02
C LEU A 54 4.34 1.32 -6.21
N VAL A 55 5.01 1.40 -7.35
CA VAL A 55 4.57 0.80 -8.61
C VAL A 55 5.35 -0.48 -8.84
N GLU A 56 4.67 -1.60 -8.66
CA GLU A 56 5.25 -2.92 -8.92
C GLU A 56 5.36 -3.15 -10.44
N CYS A 57 6.60 -3.16 -10.93
CA CYS A 57 6.94 -3.39 -12.33
C CYS A 57 8.29 -4.11 -12.38
N ASN A 58 8.32 -5.34 -12.90
CA ASN A 58 9.54 -6.14 -12.96
C ASN A 58 10.34 -5.88 -14.24
N ASN A 59 9.66 -5.39 -15.29
CA ASN A 59 10.25 -5.15 -16.60
C ASN A 59 10.78 -3.71 -16.75
N ILE A 60 12.11 -3.54 -16.75
CA ILE A 60 12.77 -2.22 -16.88
C ILE A 60 12.44 -1.50 -18.21
N PRO A 61 12.54 -2.16 -19.39
CA PRO A 61 12.07 -1.55 -20.65
C PRO A 61 10.63 -1.04 -20.60
N LEU A 62 9.73 -1.81 -19.98
CA LEU A 62 8.33 -1.41 -19.83
C LEU A 62 8.18 -0.18 -18.92
N ARG A 63 8.92 -0.11 -17.81
CA ARG A 63 8.93 1.07 -16.93
C ARG A 63 9.23 2.36 -17.69
N ASN A 64 10.25 2.36 -18.56
CA ASN A 64 10.63 3.55 -19.32
C ASN A 64 9.50 4.02 -20.26
N GLU A 65 8.80 3.08 -20.88
CA GLU A 65 7.66 3.36 -21.76
C GLU A 65 6.43 3.83 -20.96
N ILE A 66 6.22 3.30 -19.74
CA ILE A 66 5.21 3.82 -18.82
C ILE A 66 5.51 5.27 -18.44
N ILE A 67 6.75 5.59 -18.05
CA ILE A 67 7.15 6.96 -17.68
C ILE A 67 6.93 7.93 -18.84
N LYS A 68 7.32 7.53 -20.05
CA LYS A 68 7.09 8.31 -21.27
C LYS A 68 5.60 8.55 -21.51
N THR A 69 4.78 7.49 -21.42
CA THR A 69 3.32 7.57 -21.57
C THR A 69 2.69 8.47 -20.50
N LEU A 70 3.16 8.40 -19.26
CA LEU A 70 2.70 9.29 -18.18
C LEU A 70 3.00 10.74 -18.52
N ASN A 71 4.22 11.06 -18.96
CA ASN A 71 4.64 12.41 -19.35
C ASN A 71 3.80 13.00 -20.49
N GLU A 72 3.25 12.17 -21.37
CA GLU A 72 2.33 12.59 -22.43
C GLU A 72 0.88 12.81 -21.92
N ARG A 73 0.46 12.08 -20.87
CA ARG A 73 -0.93 12.09 -20.36
C ARG A 73 -1.18 13.06 -19.20
N ILE A 74 -0.13 13.54 -18.54
CA ILE A 74 -0.23 14.44 -17.39
C ILE A 74 0.61 15.69 -17.60
N ASN A 75 0.07 16.85 -17.20
CA ASN A 75 0.78 18.12 -17.29
C ASN A 75 1.61 18.37 -16.01
N PHE A 76 2.56 17.46 -15.74
CA PHE A 76 3.52 17.58 -14.63
C PHE A 76 4.95 17.45 -15.14
N LYS A 77 5.88 18.14 -14.49
CA LYS A 77 7.32 17.97 -14.75
C LYS A 77 7.81 16.70 -14.07
N PHE A 78 8.67 15.92 -14.73
CA PHE A 78 9.31 14.77 -14.08
C PHE A 78 10.68 15.17 -13.55
N TYR A 79 10.95 14.83 -12.29
CA TYR A 79 12.25 15.01 -11.66
C TYR A 79 12.77 13.67 -11.15
N THR A 80 13.86 13.19 -11.74
CA THR A 80 14.42 11.88 -11.41
C THR A 80 15.45 11.98 -10.30
N ILE A 81 15.29 11.13 -9.29
CA ILE A 81 16.25 10.89 -8.22
C ILE A 81 16.70 9.44 -8.33
N VAL A 82 18.01 9.21 -8.40
CA VAL A 82 18.59 7.87 -8.37
C VAL A 82 18.97 7.53 -6.92
N LEU A 83 18.40 6.46 -6.40
CA LEU A 83 18.70 5.93 -5.07
C LEU A 83 19.92 5.00 -5.17
N ASP A 84 21.11 5.57 -4.98
CA ASP A 84 22.39 4.86 -5.05
C ASP A 84 23.34 5.26 -3.92
N GLU A 85 24.51 4.61 -3.85
CA GLU A 85 25.53 4.90 -2.83
C GLU A 85 26.08 6.33 -2.88
N LYS A 86 25.87 7.07 -3.98
CA LYS A 86 26.32 8.47 -4.11
C LYS A 86 25.28 9.42 -3.53
N ASN A 87 24.02 9.01 -3.43
CA ASN A 87 22.90 9.80 -2.92
C ASN A 87 22.51 9.45 -1.48
N LYS A 88 23.50 9.29 -0.59
CA LYS A 88 23.27 8.99 0.84
C LYS A 88 22.50 10.09 1.60
N ASN A 89 22.46 11.30 1.06
CA ASN A 89 21.77 12.45 1.65
C ASN A 89 20.53 12.86 0.84
N LEU A 90 19.69 11.91 0.46
CA LEU A 90 18.45 12.15 -0.30
C LEU A 90 17.59 13.28 0.30
N PRO A 91 17.32 13.33 1.62
CA PRO A 91 16.56 14.42 2.24
C PRO A 91 17.15 15.80 1.98
N ALA A 92 18.46 15.98 2.22
CA ALA A 92 19.12 17.27 2.08
C ALA A 92 19.15 17.73 0.62
N ARG A 93 19.39 16.81 -0.32
CA ARG A 93 19.35 17.10 -1.76
C ARG A 93 17.96 17.58 -2.19
N MET A 94 16.91 16.89 -1.76
CA MET A 94 15.54 17.30 -2.03
C MET A 94 15.21 18.69 -1.49
N TYR A 95 15.64 19.02 -0.27
CA TYR A 95 15.45 20.36 0.28
C TYR A 95 16.16 21.42 -0.57
N MET A 96 17.42 21.21 -0.96
CA MET A 96 18.14 22.15 -1.82
C MET A 96 17.48 22.31 -3.20
N ASP A 97 16.99 21.22 -3.78
CA ASP A 97 16.28 21.26 -5.07
C ASP A 97 14.92 21.97 -4.95
N PHE A 98 14.25 21.86 -3.81
CA PHE A 98 13.03 22.61 -3.51
C PHE A 98 13.29 24.10 -3.34
N GLU A 99 14.29 24.47 -2.53
CA GLU A 99 14.69 25.87 -2.32
C GLU A 99 15.11 26.54 -3.62
N SER A 100 15.83 25.82 -4.48
CA SER A 100 16.21 26.29 -5.82
C SER A 100 15.06 26.23 -6.85
N LYS A 101 13.84 25.87 -6.43
CA LYS A 101 12.63 25.76 -7.25
C LYS A 101 12.75 24.80 -8.44
N LYS A 102 13.64 23.81 -8.34
CA LYS A 102 13.74 22.73 -9.34
C LYS A 102 12.63 21.70 -9.16
N ILE A 103 12.16 21.50 -7.93
CA ILE A 103 11.01 20.67 -7.61
C ILE A 103 9.92 21.51 -6.93
N ASP A 104 8.67 21.33 -7.37
CA ASP A 104 7.49 21.99 -6.83
C ASP A 104 6.27 21.05 -6.86
N GLU A 105 5.10 21.52 -6.42
CA GLU A 105 3.87 20.72 -6.39
C GLU A 105 3.37 20.28 -7.78
N LYS A 106 3.90 20.85 -8.86
CA LYS A 106 3.64 20.45 -10.26
C LYS A 106 4.73 19.52 -10.80
N THR A 107 5.57 18.97 -9.92
CA THR A 107 6.60 17.99 -10.25
C THR A 107 6.23 16.61 -9.72
N VAL A 108 6.35 15.60 -10.57
CA VAL A 108 6.38 14.19 -10.20
C VAL A 108 7.84 13.80 -9.94
N VAL A 109 8.14 13.40 -8.71
CA VAL A 109 9.45 12.86 -8.33
C VAL A 109 9.48 11.38 -8.66
N LEU A 110 10.40 10.99 -9.53
CA LEU A 110 10.63 9.60 -9.90
C LEU A 110 11.86 9.07 -9.16
N VAL A 111 11.68 8.09 -8.28
CA VAL A 111 12.80 7.43 -7.58
C VAL A 111 13.18 6.15 -8.33
N GLU A 112 14.43 6.08 -8.77
CA GLU A 112 14.98 5.00 -9.57
C GLU A 112 16.17 4.33 -8.89
N GLY A 113 16.55 3.12 -9.32
CA GLY A 113 17.78 2.46 -8.84
C GLY A 113 17.63 1.73 -7.51
N ILE A 114 16.40 1.67 -6.96
CA ILE A 114 16.09 0.95 -5.73
C ILE A 114 16.46 -0.54 -5.79
N GLU A 115 16.43 -1.12 -6.99
CA GLU A 115 16.83 -2.50 -7.27
C GLU A 115 18.32 -2.79 -7.02
N ASN A 116 19.15 -1.75 -6.99
CA ASN A 116 20.59 -1.83 -6.75
C ASN A 116 21.01 -1.15 -5.44
N ALA A 117 20.06 -0.59 -4.69
CA ALA A 117 20.34 0.14 -3.46
C ALA A 117 20.60 -0.84 -2.30
N LEU A 118 21.57 -0.50 -1.45
CA LEU A 118 21.79 -1.21 -0.19
C LEU A 118 20.60 -0.98 0.78
N PRO A 119 20.30 -1.93 1.69
CA PRO A 119 19.26 -1.79 2.71
C PRO A 119 19.29 -0.46 3.47
N GLU A 120 20.48 0.00 3.85
CA GLU A 120 20.66 1.26 4.58
C GLU A 120 20.21 2.47 3.76
N ILE A 121 20.40 2.41 2.44
CA ILE A 121 20.00 3.47 1.50
C ILE A 121 18.49 3.43 1.28
N ILE A 122 17.90 2.23 1.19
CA ILE A 122 16.44 2.06 1.16
C ILE A 122 15.81 2.65 2.43
N GLY A 123 16.46 2.50 3.58
CA GLY A 123 16.03 3.08 4.85
C GLY A 123 15.86 4.60 4.82
N TYR A 124 16.59 5.33 3.96
CA TYR A 124 16.42 6.78 3.81
C TYR A 124 15.06 7.19 3.24
N LEU A 125 14.29 6.26 2.66
CA LEU A 125 12.92 6.52 2.25
C LEU A 125 12.02 6.86 3.45
N ASN A 126 12.24 6.26 4.63
CA ASN A 126 11.50 6.60 5.85
C ASN A 126 11.66 8.08 6.20
N TRP A 127 12.89 8.61 6.15
CA TRP A 127 13.18 10.00 6.48
C TRP A 127 12.72 10.96 5.38
N SER A 128 12.82 10.54 4.12
CA SER A 128 12.40 11.35 2.97
C SER A 128 10.89 11.46 2.84
N ARG A 129 10.12 10.53 3.45
CA ARG A 129 8.65 10.51 3.47
C ARG A 129 8.06 11.86 3.87
N GLU A 130 8.54 12.43 4.98
CA GLU A 130 8.01 13.70 5.48
C GLU A 130 8.18 14.84 4.49
N ILE A 131 9.26 14.82 3.70
CA ILE A 131 9.53 15.84 2.70
C ILE A 131 8.54 15.71 1.56
N PHE A 132 8.31 14.49 1.05
CA PHE A 132 7.32 14.25 0.00
C PHE A 132 5.93 14.77 0.40
N LEU A 133 5.54 14.56 1.66
CA LEU A 133 4.24 14.98 2.16
C LEU A 133 4.18 16.48 2.45
N LYS A 134 5.17 17.05 3.16
CA LYS A 134 5.25 18.49 3.48
C LYS A 134 5.28 19.35 2.22
N LEU A 135 6.03 18.93 1.20
CA LEU A 135 6.15 19.63 -0.07
C LEU A 135 5.04 19.27 -1.07
N LYS A 136 4.08 18.42 -0.66
CA LYS A 136 2.97 17.92 -1.49
C LYS A 136 3.41 17.33 -2.84
N LEU A 137 4.56 16.66 -2.84
CA LEU A 137 5.13 16.07 -4.04
C LEU A 137 4.41 14.78 -4.40
N ARG A 138 4.27 14.55 -5.71
CA ARG A 138 3.81 13.28 -6.27
C ARG A 138 5.03 12.41 -6.49
N THR A 139 5.17 11.33 -5.74
CA THR A 139 6.36 10.48 -5.80
C THR A 139 6.00 9.12 -6.37
N ILE A 140 6.70 8.71 -7.41
CA ILE A 140 6.59 7.38 -8.02
C ILE A 140 7.91 6.64 -7.76
N ILE A 141 7.80 5.45 -7.21
CA ILE A 141 8.92 4.52 -7.09
C ILE A 141 8.53 3.26 -7.84
N PHE A 142 9.22 2.98 -8.94
CA PHE A 142 9.10 1.66 -9.57
C PHE A 142 9.97 0.69 -8.81
N CYS A 143 9.36 -0.38 -8.30
CA CYS A 143 10.06 -1.43 -7.58
C CYS A 143 9.71 -2.79 -8.17
N PRO A 144 10.71 -3.64 -8.46
CA PRO A 144 10.47 -5.04 -8.71
C PRO A 144 9.88 -5.72 -7.46
N ILE A 145 9.11 -6.79 -7.68
CA ILE A 145 8.42 -7.51 -6.60
C ILE A 145 9.39 -8.02 -5.53
N TYR A 146 10.60 -8.45 -5.93
CA TYR A 146 11.62 -8.98 -5.00
C TYR A 146 12.24 -7.91 -4.08
N ILE A 147 12.09 -6.62 -4.39
CA ILE A 147 12.57 -5.51 -3.54
C ILE A 147 11.53 -5.12 -2.50
N MET A 148 10.25 -5.48 -2.68
CA MET A 148 9.18 -5.10 -1.76
C MET A 148 9.46 -5.55 -0.32
N ASP A 149 9.96 -6.76 -0.13
CA ASP A 149 10.31 -7.28 1.19
C ASP A 149 11.40 -6.46 1.88
N GLU A 150 12.37 -5.96 1.10
CA GLU A 150 13.43 -5.11 1.61
C GLU A 150 12.90 -3.73 1.99
N ILE A 151 11.99 -3.15 1.21
CA ILE A 151 11.31 -1.89 1.57
C ILE A 151 10.50 -2.08 2.86
N ILE A 152 9.80 -3.21 3.03
CA ILE A 152 9.03 -3.48 4.26
C ILE A 152 9.95 -3.53 5.49
N LYS A 153 11.14 -4.12 5.35
CA LYS A 153 12.09 -4.26 6.46
C LYS A 153 12.83 -2.95 6.75
N SER A 154 13.37 -2.33 5.72
CA SER A 154 14.29 -1.19 5.84
C SER A 154 13.55 0.14 5.88
N ALA A 155 12.37 0.24 5.25
CA ALA A 155 11.54 1.43 5.20
C ALA A 155 10.04 1.18 5.55
N PRO A 156 9.73 0.57 6.72
CA PRO A 156 8.36 0.17 7.09
C PRO A 156 7.36 1.32 7.17
N ASP A 157 7.78 2.49 7.65
CA ASP A 157 6.89 3.66 7.76
C ASP A 157 6.58 4.23 6.37
N PHE A 158 7.60 4.38 5.53
CA PHE A 158 7.42 4.77 4.14
C PHE A 158 6.44 3.84 3.42
N TYR A 159 6.64 2.53 3.57
CA TYR A 159 5.77 1.51 2.99
C TYR A 159 4.30 1.67 3.40
N ARG A 160 4.03 1.92 4.69
CA ARG A 160 2.66 2.04 5.22
C ARG A 160 1.90 3.26 4.69
N PHE A 161 2.61 4.31 4.28
CA PHE A 161 2.02 5.51 3.68
C PHE A 161 1.87 5.42 2.15
N ALA A 162 2.56 4.50 1.49
CA ALA A 162 2.51 4.38 0.04
C ALA A 162 1.23 3.70 -0.43
N ASN A 163 0.63 4.22 -1.52
CA ASN A 163 -0.35 3.46 -2.28
C ASN A 163 0.39 2.51 -3.21
N ARG A 164 -0.17 1.31 -3.37
CA ARG A 164 0.42 0.24 -4.20
C ARG A 164 -0.36 0.11 -5.49
N ILE A 165 0.36 0.11 -6.60
CA ILE A 165 -0.20 -0.15 -7.93
C ILE A 165 0.64 -1.23 -8.58
N THR A 166 0.01 -2.32 -9.03
CA THR A 166 0.69 -3.42 -9.71
C THR A 166 0.42 -3.32 -11.21
N ILE A 167 1.48 -3.26 -12.01
CA ILE A 167 1.38 -3.31 -13.47
C ILE A 167 1.08 -4.76 -13.89
N LYS A 168 -0.05 -4.97 -14.55
CA LYS A 168 -0.44 -6.29 -15.07
C LYS A 168 0.38 -6.64 -16.32
N GLU A 169 1.59 -7.18 -16.14
CA GLU A 169 2.43 -7.67 -17.24
C GLU A 169 1.89 -9.01 -17.80
N LYS A 170 1.77 -9.15 -19.13
CA LYS A 170 1.56 -10.46 -19.76
C LYS A 170 2.89 -11.23 -19.81
N ASN A 171 3.22 -11.94 -18.73
CA ASN A 171 3.82 -13.28 -18.77
C ASN A 171 4.02 -13.90 -17.38
N GLU A 172 3.53 -15.14 -17.29
CA GLU A 172 3.89 -16.28 -16.42
C GLU A 172 4.11 -16.04 -14.92
N PHE A 173 2.99 -16.22 -14.22
CA PHE A 173 2.88 -16.76 -12.88
C PHE A 173 4.08 -17.62 -12.43
N VAL A 174 4.72 -17.22 -11.33
CA VAL A 174 5.12 -18.21 -10.33
C VAL A 174 3.91 -18.39 -9.41
N GLU A 175 3.15 -19.44 -9.69
CA GLU A 175 1.92 -19.81 -8.96
C GLU A 175 2.17 -20.16 -7.48
N GLY A 176 3.44 -20.10 -7.01
CA GLY A 176 3.84 -20.31 -5.62
C GLY A 176 4.07 -19.05 -4.78
N THR A 177 4.28 -17.87 -5.36
CA THR A 177 4.59 -16.63 -4.59
C THR A 177 3.38 -15.76 -4.29
N LYS A 178 2.23 -16.02 -4.93
CA LYS A 178 0.96 -15.30 -4.64
C LYS A 178 0.53 -15.43 -3.18
N MET A 179 0.96 -16.47 -2.49
CA MET A 179 0.47 -16.82 -1.16
C MET A 179 1.30 -16.26 0.00
N GLN A 180 2.51 -15.74 -0.23
CA GLN A 180 3.39 -15.24 0.84
C GLN A 180 3.54 -13.72 0.91
N MET A 181 3.18 -12.97 -0.14
CA MET A 181 3.27 -11.50 -0.15
C MET A 181 1.93 -10.77 0.08
N ARG A 182 0.88 -11.49 0.50
CA ARG A 182 -0.49 -10.95 0.69
C ARG A 182 -0.90 -10.77 2.16
N SER A 183 0.08 -10.57 3.03
CA SER A 183 -0.09 -10.00 4.37
C SER A 183 0.85 -8.79 4.40
N PHE A 184 0.41 -7.57 4.63
CA PHE A 184 -0.35 -7.14 5.79
C PHE A 184 -1.43 -6.14 5.38
N VAL A 185 -2.63 -6.31 5.93
CA VAL A 185 -3.56 -5.21 6.18
C VAL A 185 -2.83 -4.21 7.07
N SER A 186 -2.05 -3.31 6.46
CA SER A 186 -1.34 -2.26 7.18
C SER A 186 -2.37 -1.29 7.76
N ASP A 187 -2.02 -0.69 8.89
CA ASP A 187 -2.72 0.51 9.30
C ASP A 187 -2.42 1.59 8.28
N ILE A 188 -3.47 2.25 7.78
CA ILE A 188 -3.35 3.31 6.78
C ILE A 188 -3.01 4.57 7.54
N TYR A 189 -1.81 5.09 7.30
CA TYR A 189 -1.38 6.33 7.92
C TYR A 189 -1.66 7.51 6.98
N TYR A 190 -1.95 8.65 7.61
CA TYR A 190 -2.23 9.93 6.97
C TYR A 190 -1.81 11.04 7.96
N ASP A 191 -1.36 12.18 7.46
CA ASP A 191 -0.88 13.27 8.31
C ASP A 191 -2.03 14.18 8.78
N ASN A 192 -3.10 14.32 7.97
CA ASN A 192 -4.25 15.15 8.30
C ASN A 192 -5.55 14.67 7.61
N GLU A 193 -6.68 15.25 8.01
CA GLU A 193 -8.01 14.87 7.51
C GLU A 193 -8.19 15.11 6.00
N ASN A 194 -7.55 16.14 5.43
CA ASN A 194 -7.66 16.40 3.99
C ASN A 194 -6.93 15.34 3.16
N GLU A 195 -5.73 14.93 3.59
CA GLU A 195 -5.02 13.80 2.96
C GLU A 195 -5.86 12.52 3.06
N LEU A 196 -6.46 12.27 4.23
CA LEU A 196 -7.32 11.10 4.41
C LEU A 196 -8.50 11.11 3.44
N LYS A 197 -9.16 12.26 3.23
CA LYS A 197 -10.25 12.41 2.26
C LYS A 197 -9.80 12.17 0.82
N ASP A 198 -8.62 12.66 0.43
CA ASP A 198 -8.05 12.40 -0.90
C ASP A 198 -7.73 10.92 -1.09
N ARG A 199 -7.16 10.27 -0.08
CA ARG A 199 -6.92 8.82 -0.11
C ARG A 199 -8.23 8.03 -0.20
N ILE A 200 -9.29 8.45 0.49
CA ILE A 200 -10.62 7.81 0.38
C ILE A 200 -11.10 7.88 -1.08
N LYS A 201 -11.04 9.05 -1.72
CA LYS A 201 -11.44 9.21 -3.13
C LYS A 201 -10.65 8.29 -4.05
N ILE A 202 -9.33 8.20 -3.83
CA ILE A 202 -8.47 7.29 -4.58
C ILE A 202 -8.94 5.85 -4.39
N GLN A 203 -9.10 5.38 -3.14
CA GLN A 203 -9.52 4.02 -2.83
C GLN A 203 -10.92 3.68 -3.36
N GLU A 204 -11.88 4.61 -3.32
CA GLU A 204 -13.21 4.43 -3.93
C GLU A 204 -13.12 4.23 -5.44
N HIS A 205 -12.23 4.95 -6.11
CA HIS A 205 -12.01 4.75 -7.54
C HIS A 205 -11.26 3.44 -7.84
N LEU A 206 -10.26 3.08 -7.03
CA LEU A 206 -9.58 1.80 -7.15
C LEU A 206 -10.57 0.65 -6.99
N LEU A 207 -11.55 0.79 -6.10
CA LEU A 207 -12.63 -0.17 -5.90
C LEU A 207 -13.51 -0.31 -7.15
N SER A 208 -13.90 0.78 -7.80
CA SER A 208 -14.78 0.73 -8.98
C SER A 208 -14.15 0.03 -10.19
N ASN A 209 -12.82 -0.05 -10.22
CA ASN A 209 -12.06 -0.70 -11.30
C ASN A 209 -11.43 -2.03 -10.88
N ALA A 210 -11.64 -2.49 -9.64
CA ALA A 210 -11.07 -3.73 -9.17
C ALA A 210 -11.83 -4.93 -9.78
N GLU A 211 -11.08 -5.82 -10.44
CA GLU A 211 -11.62 -7.01 -11.12
C GLU A 211 -11.40 -8.31 -10.32
N ASP A 212 -10.62 -8.25 -9.24
CA ASP A 212 -10.21 -9.40 -8.43
C ASP A 212 -10.85 -9.32 -7.05
N ASP A 213 -11.58 -10.36 -6.64
CA ASP A 213 -12.34 -10.40 -5.38
C ASP A 213 -11.45 -10.14 -4.16
N TYR A 214 -10.19 -10.60 -4.16
CA TYR A 214 -9.23 -10.29 -3.09
C TYR A 214 -8.88 -8.80 -3.07
N LYS A 215 -8.57 -8.18 -4.23
CA LYS A 215 -8.32 -6.73 -4.33
C LYS A 215 -9.55 -5.92 -3.87
N VAL A 216 -10.76 -6.32 -4.25
CA VAL A 216 -12.01 -5.69 -3.81
C VAL A 216 -12.19 -5.81 -2.29
N ALA A 217 -11.88 -6.98 -1.71
CA ALA A 217 -11.96 -7.21 -0.28
C ALA A 217 -10.98 -6.33 0.51
N ASP A 218 -9.71 -6.28 0.08
CA ASP A 218 -8.66 -5.48 0.71
C ASP A 218 -8.99 -3.99 0.65
N ILE A 219 -9.40 -3.49 -0.51
CA ILE A 219 -9.80 -2.07 -0.68
C ILE A 219 -11.02 -1.76 0.20
N SER A 220 -12.01 -2.66 0.24
CA SER A 220 -13.19 -2.48 1.11
C SER A 220 -12.81 -2.44 2.58
N LEU A 221 -11.92 -3.33 3.04
CA LEU A 221 -11.45 -3.33 4.43
C LEU A 221 -10.73 -2.01 4.77
N ASN A 222 -9.89 -1.53 3.85
CA ASN A 222 -9.18 -0.26 3.97
C ASN A 222 -10.13 0.94 4.00
N LEU A 223 -11.10 1.02 3.09
CA LEU A 223 -12.14 2.05 3.10
C LEU A 223 -12.94 2.02 4.40
N GLY A 224 -13.27 0.84 4.93
CA GLY A 224 -13.91 0.69 6.24
C GLY A 224 -13.12 1.38 7.36
N LYS A 225 -11.81 1.13 7.43
CA LYS A 225 -10.91 1.78 8.39
C LYS A 225 -10.86 3.30 8.19
N MET A 226 -10.76 3.77 6.94
CA MET A 226 -10.65 5.20 6.64
C MET A 226 -11.93 5.95 6.98
N TYR A 227 -13.08 5.38 6.66
CA TYR A 227 -14.38 5.95 7.00
C TYR A 227 -14.64 5.97 8.52
N LEU A 228 -14.14 4.97 9.26
CA LEU A 228 -14.13 5.00 10.73
C LEU A 228 -13.33 6.20 11.26
N LYS A 229 -12.18 6.51 10.65
CA LYS A 229 -11.30 7.62 11.07
C LYS A 229 -11.91 9.00 10.87
N ILE A 230 -12.73 9.19 9.83
CA ILE A 230 -13.52 10.43 9.64
C ILE A 230 -14.92 10.36 10.30
N CYS A 231 -15.14 9.40 11.20
CA CYS A 231 -16.40 9.19 11.93
C CYS A 231 -17.64 9.01 11.03
N ASN A 232 -17.47 8.58 9.78
CA ASN A 232 -18.58 8.19 8.92
C ASN A 232 -18.89 6.71 9.18
N TYR A 233 -19.61 6.46 10.26
CA TYR A 233 -19.86 5.11 10.77
C TYR A 233 -20.72 4.27 9.80
N ASP A 234 -21.66 4.88 9.08
CA ASP A 234 -22.52 4.17 8.13
C ASP A 234 -21.73 3.59 6.96
N LYS A 235 -20.92 4.41 6.29
CA LYS A 235 -20.03 3.92 5.23
C LYS A 235 -19.01 2.93 5.78
N SER A 236 -18.46 3.20 6.96
CA SER A 236 -17.49 2.29 7.58
C SER A 236 -18.06 0.88 7.79
N ILE A 237 -19.26 0.77 8.38
CA ILE A 237 -19.96 -0.51 8.56
C ILE A 237 -20.27 -1.16 7.21
N MET A 238 -20.74 -0.39 6.23
CA MET A 238 -21.03 -0.90 4.89
C MET A 238 -19.81 -1.58 4.27
N TYR A 239 -18.65 -0.90 4.29
CA TYR A 239 -17.42 -1.42 3.74
C TYR A 239 -16.85 -2.61 4.52
N PHE A 240 -16.89 -2.59 5.86
CA PHE A 240 -16.48 -3.75 6.65
C PHE A 240 -17.39 -4.97 6.44
N LYS A 241 -18.70 -4.78 6.25
CA LYS A 241 -19.61 -5.88 5.89
C LYS A 241 -19.29 -6.42 4.49
N ASN A 242 -19.01 -5.55 3.54
CA ASN A 242 -18.62 -5.96 2.19
C ASN A 242 -17.32 -6.78 2.22
N SER A 243 -16.27 -6.28 2.89
CA SER A 243 -15.00 -7.00 3.01
C SER A 243 -15.17 -8.35 3.70
N LYS A 244 -15.95 -8.42 4.79
CA LYS A 244 -16.29 -9.69 5.47
C LYS A 244 -16.89 -10.71 4.51
N ASN A 245 -17.94 -10.31 3.78
CA ASN A 245 -18.64 -11.22 2.87
C ASN A 245 -17.73 -11.72 1.74
N LEU A 246 -16.82 -10.89 1.24
CA LEU A 246 -15.83 -11.29 0.25
C LEU A 246 -14.81 -12.26 0.85
N TYR A 247 -14.24 -11.95 2.02
CA TYR A 247 -13.29 -12.87 2.67
C TYR A 247 -13.93 -14.21 3.07
N GLU A 248 -15.24 -14.25 3.37
CA GLU A 248 -16.00 -15.50 3.54
C GLU A 248 -16.01 -16.33 2.27
N LYS A 249 -16.28 -15.72 1.10
CA LYS A 249 -16.21 -16.43 -0.19
C LYS A 249 -14.80 -16.94 -0.51
N LEU A 250 -13.80 -16.19 -0.11
CA LEU A 250 -12.39 -16.48 -0.36
C LEU A 250 -11.79 -17.45 0.68
N ASN A 251 -12.55 -17.83 1.71
CA ASN A 251 -12.11 -18.63 2.86
C ASN A 251 -10.91 -18.02 3.62
N ASP A 252 -10.77 -16.69 3.61
CA ASP A 252 -9.72 -15.97 4.35
C ASP A 252 -10.19 -15.60 5.76
N LYS A 253 -9.90 -16.48 6.72
CA LYS A 253 -10.25 -16.26 8.13
C LYS A 253 -9.63 -15.01 8.73
N LYS A 254 -8.43 -14.60 8.29
CA LYS A 254 -7.77 -13.39 8.81
C LYS A 254 -8.47 -12.13 8.31
N GLY A 255 -8.86 -12.09 7.04
CA GLY A 255 -9.67 -11.02 6.47
C GLY A 255 -11.04 -10.89 7.14
N ILE A 256 -11.70 -12.02 7.42
CA ILE A 256 -12.98 -12.07 8.17
C ILE A 256 -12.81 -11.48 9.57
N LEU A 257 -11.80 -11.93 10.32
CA LEU A 257 -11.46 -11.43 11.65
C LEU A 257 -11.30 -9.91 11.66
N MET A 258 -10.48 -9.38 10.74
CA MET A 258 -10.20 -7.95 10.63
C MET A 258 -11.46 -7.13 10.32
N SER A 259 -12.32 -7.67 9.46
CA SER A 259 -13.57 -7.01 9.07
C SER A 259 -14.57 -6.95 10.24
N ILE A 260 -14.74 -8.05 10.98
CA ILE A 260 -15.59 -8.12 12.18
C ILE A 260 -15.06 -7.18 13.27
N MET A 261 -13.73 -7.16 13.47
CA MET A 261 -13.09 -6.28 14.45
C MET A 261 -13.34 -4.81 14.08
N GLY A 262 -13.26 -4.48 12.80
CA GLY A 262 -13.59 -3.16 12.27
C GLY A 262 -15.00 -2.69 12.65
N VAL A 263 -16.02 -3.56 12.51
CA VAL A 263 -17.38 -3.26 12.95
C VAL A 263 -17.47 -3.04 14.47
N GLY A 264 -16.74 -3.84 15.25
CA GLY A 264 -16.63 -3.64 16.71
C GLY A 264 -16.06 -2.27 17.07
N LEU A 265 -15.02 -1.82 16.36
CA LEU A 265 -14.43 -0.49 16.54
C LEU A 265 -15.39 0.64 16.17
N VAL A 266 -16.22 0.45 15.14
CA VAL A 266 -17.28 1.42 14.80
C VAL A 266 -18.27 1.54 15.96
N HIS A 267 -18.73 0.42 16.54
CA HIS A 267 -19.65 0.46 17.68
C HIS A 267 -19.02 1.10 18.93
N ASN A 268 -17.71 0.94 19.15
CA ASN A 268 -17.00 1.70 20.17
C ASN A 268 -17.06 3.21 19.90
N GLY A 269 -16.84 3.63 18.65
CA GLY A 269 -16.96 5.05 18.25
C GLY A 269 -18.36 5.62 18.39
N LEU A 270 -19.40 4.78 18.19
CA LEU A 270 -20.80 5.11 18.43
C LEU A 270 -21.21 5.07 19.91
N CYS A 271 -20.28 4.79 20.83
CA CYS A 271 -20.53 4.54 22.25
C CYS A 271 -21.50 3.38 22.53
N ASP A 272 -21.73 2.48 21.57
CA ASP A 272 -22.50 1.24 21.73
C ASP A 272 -21.54 0.11 22.16
N PHE A 273 -20.95 0.28 23.34
CA PHE A 273 -19.88 -0.59 23.85
C PHE A 273 -20.35 -2.05 24.02
N LYS A 274 -21.64 -2.27 24.30
CA LYS A 274 -22.20 -3.63 24.40
C LYS A 274 -22.12 -4.37 23.06
N LYS A 275 -22.51 -3.72 21.96
CA LYS A 275 -22.34 -4.33 20.62
C LYS A 275 -20.87 -4.45 20.25
N ALA A 276 -20.05 -3.45 20.60
CA ALA A 276 -18.62 -3.51 20.33
C ALA A 276 -17.98 -4.76 20.93
N ILE A 277 -18.29 -5.08 22.20
CA ILE A 277 -17.82 -6.29 22.87
C ILE A 277 -18.21 -7.55 22.11
N VAL A 278 -19.47 -7.68 21.70
CA VAL A 278 -19.95 -8.88 20.96
C VAL A 278 -19.14 -9.10 19.67
N PHE A 279 -18.89 -8.03 18.91
CA PHE A 279 -18.07 -8.13 17.70
C PHE A 279 -16.61 -8.44 18.00
N LEU A 280 -16.02 -7.81 19.01
CA LEU A 280 -14.63 -8.03 19.40
C LEU A 280 -14.38 -9.43 19.98
N GLU A 281 -15.32 -9.99 20.75
CA GLU A 281 -15.27 -11.38 21.23
C GLU A 281 -15.35 -12.39 20.08
N ASN A 282 -16.18 -12.11 19.07
CA ASN A 282 -16.25 -12.92 17.85
C ASN A 282 -14.92 -12.90 17.08
N SER A 283 -14.34 -11.72 16.86
CA SER A 283 -13.01 -11.59 16.26
C SER A 283 -11.93 -12.30 17.07
N LEU A 284 -11.95 -12.19 18.41
CA LEU A 284 -11.00 -12.88 19.29
C LEU A 284 -11.11 -14.40 19.15
N LYS A 285 -12.33 -14.94 19.04
CA LYS A 285 -12.54 -16.37 18.82
C LYS A 285 -11.86 -16.84 17.53
N ILE A 286 -12.08 -16.11 16.42
CA ILE A 286 -11.42 -16.44 15.14
C ILE A 286 -9.90 -16.31 15.27
N ALA A 287 -9.40 -15.28 15.95
CA ALA A 287 -7.96 -15.08 16.17
C ALA A 287 -7.31 -16.29 16.85
N LYS A 288 -7.95 -16.81 17.90
CA LYS A 288 -7.52 -18.01 18.62
C LYS A 288 -7.59 -19.26 17.73
N GLU A 289 -8.66 -19.41 16.95
CA GLU A 289 -8.83 -20.56 16.05
C GLU A 289 -7.74 -20.66 14.98
N ILE A 290 -7.23 -19.52 14.50
CA ILE A 290 -6.17 -19.47 13.48
C ILE A 290 -4.76 -19.27 14.05
N GLY A 291 -4.64 -19.12 15.37
CA GLY A 291 -3.37 -18.84 16.05
C GLY A 291 -2.77 -17.46 15.75
N ASP A 292 -3.57 -16.47 15.34
CA ASP A 292 -3.10 -15.10 15.06
C ASP A 292 -2.90 -14.32 16.37
N LYS A 293 -1.71 -14.44 16.96
CA LYS A 293 -1.35 -13.76 18.21
C LYS A 293 -1.41 -12.24 18.14
N ALA A 294 -1.08 -11.66 16.98
CA ALA A 294 -1.22 -10.21 16.79
C ALA A 294 -2.71 -9.81 16.75
N GLY A 295 -3.55 -10.62 16.10
CA GLY A 295 -5.00 -10.47 16.11
C GLY A 295 -5.61 -10.61 17.51
N GLU A 296 -5.18 -11.60 18.29
CA GLU A 296 -5.60 -11.81 19.68
C GLU A 296 -5.28 -10.58 20.54
N SER A 297 -4.03 -10.08 20.50
CA SER A 297 -3.60 -8.89 21.23
C SER A 297 -4.43 -7.65 20.88
N LYS A 298 -4.69 -7.41 19.58
CA LYS A 298 -5.55 -6.31 19.12
C LYS A 298 -6.97 -6.45 19.67
N CYS A 299 -7.55 -7.64 19.64
CA CYS A 299 -8.90 -7.86 20.17
C CYS A 299 -8.96 -7.63 21.68
N TYR A 300 -7.99 -8.15 22.43
CA TYR A 300 -7.91 -7.96 23.88
C TYR A 300 -7.76 -6.49 24.28
N THR A 301 -6.88 -5.75 23.61
CA THR A 301 -6.73 -4.31 23.85
C THR A 301 -8.04 -3.56 23.64
N ASN A 302 -8.74 -3.85 22.54
CA ASN A 302 -10.01 -3.19 22.22
C ASN A 302 -11.15 -3.61 23.14
N LEU A 303 -11.17 -4.85 23.62
CA LEU A 303 -12.11 -5.33 24.63
C LEU A 303 -11.89 -4.62 25.96
N GLY A 304 -10.63 -4.50 26.40
CA GLY A 304 -10.27 -3.75 27.60
C GLY A 304 -10.81 -2.31 27.56
N ASN A 305 -10.60 -1.62 26.43
CA ASN A 305 -11.12 -0.26 26.22
C ASN A 305 -12.67 -0.20 26.24
N ALA A 306 -13.34 -1.18 25.64
CA ALA A 306 -14.81 -1.23 25.61
C ALA A 306 -15.40 -1.49 27.01
N TYR A 307 -14.80 -2.42 27.78
CA TYR A 307 -15.21 -2.70 29.16
C TYR A 307 -14.90 -1.53 30.10
N GLN A 308 -13.76 -0.86 29.91
CA GLN A 308 -13.44 0.39 30.63
C GLN A 308 -14.52 1.45 30.38
N SER A 309 -14.93 1.63 29.12
CA SER A 309 -15.95 2.60 28.74
C SER A 309 -17.35 2.26 29.27
N LEU A 310 -17.60 0.99 29.58
CA LEU A 310 -18.81 0.53 30.28
C LEU A 310 -18.74 0.63 31.81
N GLY A 311 -17.58 0.98 32.37
CA GLY A 311 -17.36 1.01 33.82
C GLY A 311 -17.11 -0.36 34.46
N ASP A 312 -16.92 -1.43 33.67
CA ASP A 312 -16.53 -2.75 34.18
C ASP A 312 -15.00 -2.85 34.28
N PHE A 313 -14.46 -2.18 35.30
CA PHE A 313 -13.01 -2.08 35.49
C PHE A 313 -12.33 -3.42 35.80
N ARG A 314 -13.06 -4.41 36.33
CA ARG A 314 -12.50 -5.75 36.60
C ARG A 314 -12.13 -6.44 35.30
N LYS A 315 -13.08 -6.51 34.36
CA LYS A 315 -12.82 -7.06 33.03
C LYS A 315 -11.84 -6.21 32.24
N ALA A 316 -11.91 -4.89 32.38
CA ALA A 316 -11.00 -3.97 31.70
C ALA A 316 -9.51 -4.20 32.05
N ILE A 317 -9.19 -4.73 33.24
CA ILE A 317 -7.81 -5.06 33.66
C ILE A 317 -7.39 -6.45 33.16
N GLU A 318 -8.31 -7.42 33.18
CA GLU A 318 -8.03 -8.80 32.76
C GLU A 318 -7.64 -8.91 31.27
N PHE A 319 -8.26 -8.08 30.41
CA PHE A 319 -8.02 -8.14 28.97
C PHE A 319 -6.63 -7.64 28.53
N PRO A 320 -6.15 -6.45 28.98
CA PRO A 320 -4.76 -6.04 28.77
C PRO A 320 -3.74 -7.06 29.27
N GLU A 321 -3.96 -7.68 30.44
CA GLU A 321 -3.07 -8.74 30.94
C GLU A 321 -3.01 -9.95 30.02
N ASN A 322 -4.14 -10.33 29.42
CA ASN A 322 -4.19 -11.42 28.44
C ASN A 322 -3.60 -11.03 27.07
N SER A 323 -3.51 -9.73 26.75
CA SER A 323 -2.78 -9.26 25.57
C SER A 323 -1.25 -9.33 25.73
N LEU A 324 -0.74 -9.42 26.95
CA LEU A 324 0.69 -9.42 27.27
C LEU A 324 1.28 -10.83 27.45
N LYS A 325 0.45 -11.87 27.40
CA LYS A 325 0.83 -13.28 27.50
C LYS A 325 1.08 -13.89 26.12
#